data_AF-A0A822VBI0-F1
#
_entry.id   AF-A0A822VBI0-F1
#
_cell.length_a   1.000
_cell.length_b   1.000
_cell.length_c   1.000
_cell.angle_alpha   90.00
_cell.angle_beta   90.00
_cell.angle_gamma   90.00
#
_symmetry.space_group_name_H-M   'P 1'
#
loop_
_entity.id
_entity.type
_entity.pdbx_description
1 polymer ?
#
loop_
_entity_poly.entity_id
_entity_poly.type
_entity_poly.pdbx_seq_one_letter_code
_entity_poly.pdbx_strand_id
1 'polypeptide(L)' 'MQVIVAIRSLAAGATVQQVSGDLGYQSVSAFITMFKKALGTSPARYLGNFDRWTSENTATPERR' A
#
# COMPACT_ATOMS: atom_id res chain seq x y z
N MET A 1 8.49 -9.94 11.60
CA MET A 1 7.23 -10.01 10.82
C MET A 1 6.76 -8.57 10.52
N GLN A 2 7.03 -8.03 9.33
CA GLN A 2 6.79 -6.60 8.99
C GLN A 2 5.60 -6.36 8.03
N VAL A 3 4.95 -7.42 7.56
CA VAL A 3 3.92 -7.37 6.51
C VAL A 3 2.66 -6.63 6.98
N ILE A 4 2.28 -6.78 8.25
CA ILE A 4 1.08 -6.14 8.82
C ILE A 4 1.23 -4.61 8.85
N VAL A 5 2.43 -4.11 9.19
CA VAL A 5 2.73 -2.67 9.18
C VAL A 5 2.66 -2.13 7.76
N ALA A 6 3.23 -2.87 6.80
CA ALA A 6 3.16 -2.52 5.39
C ALA A 6 1.71 -2.40 4.88
N ILE A 7 0.87 -3.39 5.19
CA ILE A 7 -0.56 -3.38 4.80
C ILE A 7 -1.28 -2.19 5.41
N ARG A 8 -1.04 -1.88 6.69
CA ARG A 8 -1.73 -0.79 7.40
C ARG A 8 -1.35 0.58 6.84
N SER A 9 -0.08 0.80 6.51
CA SER A 9 0.37 2.04 5.88
C SER A 9 -0.17 2.17 4.45
N LEU A 10 -0.17 1.09 3.66
CA LEU A 10 -0.75 1.09 2.32
C LEU A 10 -2.27 1.36 2.36
N ALA A 11 -2.99 0.79 3.33
CA ALA A 11 -4.42 1.05 3.55
C ALA A 11 -4.69 2.47 4.10
N ALA A 12 -3.70 3.13 4.70
CA ALA A 12 -3.80 4.54 5.07
C ALA A 12 -3.51 5.49 3.90
N GLY A 13 -3.25 4.97 2.70
CA GLY A 13 -2.93 5.75 1.50
C GLY A 13 -1.43 6.03 1.31
N ALA A 14 -0.55 5.45 2.13
CA ALA A 14 0.89 5.58 1.91
C ALA A 14 1.32 4.89 0.61
N THR A 15 2.27 5.49 -0.10
CA THR A 15 2.78 4.91 -1.35
C THR A 15 3.71 3.73 -1.07
N VAL A 16 3.82 2.81 -2.04
CA VAL A 16 4.73 1.65 -1.98
C VAL A 16 6.18 2.10 -1.74
N GLN A 17 6.57 3.27 -2.27
CA GLN A 17 7.88 3.86 -2.04
C GLN A 17 8.09 4.23 -0.58
N GLN A 18 7.17 4.95 0.05
CA GLN A 18 7.29 5.34 1.45
C GLN A 18 7.34 4.12 2.37
N VAL A 19 6.43 3.15 2.16
CA VAL A 19 6.39 1.93 2.97
C VAL A 19 7.68 1.11 2.80
N SER A 20 8.25 1.05 1.59
CA SER A 20 9.53 0.38 1.38
C SER A 20 10.69 1.06 2.10
N GLY A 21 10.72 2.41 2.12
CA GLY A 21 11.72 3.20 2.82
C GLY A 21 11.61 3.08 4.33
N ASP A 22 10.40 3.19 4.89
CA ASP A 22 10.14 3.08 6.32
C ASP A 22 10.51 1.70 6.90
N LEU A 23 10.40 0.66 6.08
CA LEU A 23 10.78 -0.70 6.46
C LEU A 23 12.28 -0.99 6.26
N GLY A 24 13.05 -0.05 5.71
CA GLY A 24 14.48 -0.18 5.49
C GLY A 24 14.84 -1.03 4.26
N TYR A 25 13.95 -1.16 3.29
CA TYR A 25 14.29 -1.85 2.04
C TYR A 25 15.19 -0.98 1.17
N GLN A 26 16.25 -1.59 0.65
CA GLN A 26 17.17 -0.94 -0.29
C GLN A 26 16.49 -0.54 -1.62
N SER A 27 15.35 -1.17 -1.95
CA SER A 27 14.58 -0.80 -3.14
C SER A 27 13.11 -1.22 -3.03
N VAL A 28 12.27 -0.48 -3.75
CA VAL A 28 10.85 -0.80 -3.97
C VAL A 28 10.67 -2.21 -4.55
N SER A 29 11.56 -2.63 -5.45
CA SER A 29 11.53 -3.96 -6.08
C SER A 29 11.78 -5.10 -5.08
N ALA A 30 12.67 -4.90 -4.11
CA ALA A 30 12.91 -5.87 -3.03
C ALA A 30 11.68 -6.00 -2.13
N PHE A 31 11.04 -4.87 -1.80
CA PHE A 31 9.78 -4.85 -1.07
C PHE A 31 8.66 -5.56 -1.85
N ILE A 32 8.46 -5.26 -3.13
CA ILE A 32 7.43 -5.92 -3.97
C ILE A 32 7.65 -7.43 -4.00
N THR A 33 8.90 -7.89 -4.11
CA THR A 33 9.23 -9.32 -4.12
C THR A 33 8.86 -9.99 -2.80
N MET A 34 9.20 -9.38 -1.67
CA MET A 34 8.83 -9.88 -0.34
C MET A 34 7.32 -9.85 -0.13
N PHE A 35 6.65 -8.76 -0.51
CA PHE A 35 5.20 -8.59 -0.39
C PHE A 35 4.45 -9.65 -1.21
N LYS A 36 4.88 -9.91 -2.46
CA LYS A 36 4.34 -11.00 -3.28
C LYS A 36 4.55 -12.37 -2.64
N LYS A 37 5.72 -12.63 -2.05
CA LYS A 37 5.97 -13.89 -1.33
C LYS A 37 5.10 -14.04 -0.08
N ALA A 38 4.79 -12.94 0.60
CA ALA A 38 3.99 -12.95 1.82
C ALA A 38 2.47 -12.99 1.57
N LEU A 39 1.97 -12.27 0.57
CA LEU A 39 0.54 -12.05 0.32
C LEU A 39 0.03 -12.69 -0.98
N GLY A 40 0.92 -13.28 -1.78
CA GLY A 40 0.57 -13.92 -3.06
C GLY A 40 0.22 -12.94 -4.18
N THR A 41 0.19 -11.64 -3.93
CA THR A 41 -0.18 -10.61 -4.92
C THR A 41 0.74 -9.39 -4.84
N SER A 42 0.78 -8.55 -5.88
CA SER A 42 1.60 -7.34 -5.89
C SER A 42 0.94 -6.21 -5.10
N PRO A 43 1.73 -5.30 -4.48
CA PRO A 43 1.19 -4.10 -3.84
C PRO A 43 0.34 -3.26 -4.79
N ALA A 44 0.76 -3.12 -6.05
CA ALA A 44 0.03 -2.36 -7.06
C ALA A 44 -1.35 -2.96 -7.39
N ARG A 45 -1.50 -4.30 -7.37
CA ARG A 45 -2.79 -4.96 -7.59
C ARG A 45 -3.68 -4.88 -6.36
N TYR A 46 -3.09 -4.96 -5.15
CA TYR A 46 -3.79 -4.73 -3.89
C TYR A 46 -4.29 -3.28 -3.78
N LEU A 47 -3.42 -2.32 -4.12
CA LEU A 47 -3.73 -0.89 -4.14
C LEU A 47 -4.65 -0.52 -5.29
N GLY A 48 -4.62 -1.15 -6.46
CA GLY A 48 -5.58 -0.86 -7.54
C GLY A 48 -7.02 -1.20 -7.14
N ASN A 49 -7.21 -2.23 -6.32
CA ASN A 49 -8.49 -2.51 -5.68
C ASN A 49 -8.82 -1.51 -4.56
N PHE A 50 -7.82 -0.99 -3.86
CA PHE A 50 -7.98 0.00 -2.80
C PHE A 50 -8.25 1.42 -3.33
N ASP A 51 -7.54 1.84 -4.37
CA ASP A 51 -7.70 3.11 -5.10
C ASP A 51 -9.12 3.22 -5.67
N ARG A 52 -9.65 2.11 -6.17
CA ARG A 52 -11.05 2.02 -6.57
C ARG A 52 -12.00 2.23 -5.38
N TRP A 53 -11.70 1.69 -4.20
CA TRP A 53 -12.47 1.93 -2.98
C TRP A 53 -12.31 3.37 -2.45
N THR A 54 -11.12 3.97 -2.49
CA THR A 54 -10.90 5.37 -2.06
C THR A 54 -11.50 6.36 -3.05
N SER A 55 -11.48 6.07 -4.35
CA SER A 55 -12.15 6.88 -5.37
C SER A 55 -13.67 6.87 -5.20
N GLU A 56 -14.24 5.76 -4.71
CA GLU A 56 -15.67 5.64 -4.41
C GLU A 56 -16.04 6.15 -2.99
N ASN A 57 -15.11 6.25 -2.03
CA ASN A 57 -15.38 6.72 -0.64
C ASN A 57 -14.85 8.13 -0.29
N THR A 58 -14.15 8.84 -1.17
CA THR A 58 -13.62 10.20 -0.88
C THR A 58 -14.35 11.34 -1.58
N ALA A 59 -15.49 11.07 -2.22
CA ALA A 59 -16.42 12.11 -2.67
C ALA A 59 -17.24 12.69 -1.50
N THR A 60 -16.59 13.20 -0.46
CA THR A 60 -17.19 14.19 0.42
C THR A 60 -16.11 15.09 1.02
N PRO A 61 -15.72 16.19 0.33
CA PRO A 61 -15.48 17.41 1.05
C PRO A 61 -16.85 18.00 1.38
N GLU A 62 -17.22 17.89 2.64
CA GLU A 62 -18.17 18.79 3.31
C GLU A 62 -17.79 20.23 2.92
N ARG A 63 -18.49 20.79 1.92
CA ARG A 63 -18.45 22.21 1.59
C ARG A 63 -19.79 22.75 2.06
N ARG A 64 -19.74 23.30 3.29
CA ARG A 64 -20.56 24.35 3.90
C ARG A 64 -21.92 24.65 3.26
#